data_AF-A0A3D4YRC5-F1
#
_entry.id   AF-A0A3D4YRC5-F1
#
_cell.length_a   1.000
_cell.length_b   1.000
_cell.length_c   1.000
_cell.angle_alpha   90.00
_cell.angle_beta   90.00
_cell.angle_gamma   90.00
#
_symmetry.space_group_name_H-M   'P 1'
#
loop_
_entity.id
_entity.type
_entity.pdbx_description
1 polymer ?
#
loop_
_entity_poly.entity_id
_entity_poly.type
_entity_poly.pdbx_seq_one_letter_code
_entity_poly.pdbx_strand_id
1 'polypeptide(L)'
;MPRTAADIDALKARREELSNQLQSVDSRRSKLINQLKQTADATATQGLEARLALLDARQLQLESDIQLTGEQLTSPAAGVIASTAAPPVFAGLGSKEVMTLSVLSIVLVFFPLAVGAARAALKKANRPGPPAAAFMETAQRLEHLEASVDAIAIEIERISEGQRFVTKLLSESQPAPMLGAGQRTPETVRGS
;
A
#
# COMPACT_ATOMS: atom_id res chain seq x y z
N MET A 1 7.23 -7.16 -1.37
CA MET A 1 6.48 -8.08 -2.25
C MET A 1 7.27 -8.23 -3.53
N PRO A 2 7.65 -9.45 -3.95
CA PRO A 2 8.35 -9.69 -5.23
C PRO A 2 7.48 -9.17 -6.38
N ARG A 3 8.07 -8.44 -7.34
CA ARG A 3 7.36 -7.75 -8.42
C ARG A 3 7.54 -8.45 -9.78
N THR A 4 8.49 -9.38 -9.90
CA THR A 4 8.84 -10.06 -11.16
C THR A 4 9.19 -11.55 -10.96
N ALA A 5 9.19 -12.35 -12.04
CA ALA A 5 9.62 -13.75 -12.00
C ALA A 5 11.08 -13.91 -11.55
N ALA A 6 11.95 -12.97 -11.92
CA ALA A 6 13.34 -12.91 -11.47
C ALA A 6 13.44 -12.75 -9.94
N ASP A 7 12.51 -12.01 -9.32
CA ASP A 7 12.50 -11.85 -7.86
C ASP A 7 12.15 -13.17 -7.15
N ILE A 8 11.26 -13.97 -7.73
CA ILE A 8 10.89 -15.28 -7.19
C ILE A 8 12.10 -16.23 -7.24
N ASP A 9 12.84 -16.23 -8.34
CA ASP A 9 14.03 -17.07 -8.47
C ASP A 9 15.17 -16.59 -7.54
N ALA A 10 15.33 -15.28 -7.37
CA ALA A 10 16.25 -14.72 -6.37
C ALA A 10 15.86 -15.14 -4.93
N LEU A 11 14.56 -15.17 -4.60
CA LEU A 11 14.09 -15.64 -3.29
C LEU A 11 14.34 -17.14 -3.10
N LYS A 12 14.15 -17.98 -4.13
CA LYS A 12 14.50 -19.41 -4.06
C LYS A 12 16.00 -19.61 -3.82
N ALA A 13 16.84 -18.90 -4.56
CA ALA A 13 18.29 -18.96 -4.40
C ALA A 13 18.72 -18.54 -2.98
N ARG A 14 18.11 -17.47 -2.45
CA ARG A 14 18.34 -17.05 -1.07
C ARG A 14 17.93 -18.11 -0.05
N ARG A 15 16.78 -18.77 -0.24
CA ARG A 15 16.33 -19.85 0.64
C ARG A 15 17.30 -21.03 0.65
N GLU A 16 17.79 -21.42 -0.52
CA GLU A 16 18.79 -22.49 -0.66
C GLU A 16 20.08 -22.14 0.07
N GLU A 17 20.57 -20.91 -0.09
CA GLU A 17 21.75 -20.42 0.64
C GLU A 17 21.55 -20.45 2.16
N LEU A 18 20.40 -19.99 2.66
CA LEU A 18 20.08 -20.06 4.09
C LEU A 18 20.04 -21.50 4.62
N SER A 19 19.50 -22.43 3.84
CA SER A 19 19.48 -23.86 4.17
C SER A 19 20.90 -24.44 4.24
N ASN A 20 21.77 -24.07 3.30
CA ASN A 20 23.18 -24.49 3.31
C ASN A 20 23.92 -23.94 4.54
N GLN A 21 23.64 -22.70 4.93
CA GLN A 21 24.19 -22.09 6.15
C GLN A 21 23.71 -22.81 7.41
N LEU A 22 22.43 -23.17 7.48
CA LEU A 22 21.86 -23.94 8.60
C LEU A 22 22.58 -25.28 8.74
N GLN A 23 22.77 -26.02 7.64
CA GLN A 23 23.49 -27.29 7.65
C GLN A 23 24.95 -27.15 8.10
N SER A 24 25.61 -26.04 7.72
CA SER A 24 26.98 -25.72 8.17
C SER A 24 27.03 -25.44 9.67
N VAL A 25 26.02 -24.75 10.20
CA VAL A 25 25.84 -24.49 11.64
C VAL A 25 25.64 -25.80 12.39
N ASP A 26 24.71 -26.67 11.97
CA ASP A 26 24.46 -27.98 12.59
C ASP A 26 25.72 -28.87 12.61
N SER A 27 26.48 -28.85 11.51
CA SER A 27 27.73 -29.60 11.39
C SER A 27 28.78 -29.09 12.39
N ARG A 28 28.89 -27.77 12.58
CA ARG A 28 29.79 -27.16 13.58
C ARG A 28 29.32 -27.45 15.00
N ARG A 29 28.02 -27.37 15.26
CA ARG A 29 27.38 -27.70 16.54
C ARG A 29 27.77 -29.11 16.99
N SER A 30 27.58 -30.07 16.10
CA SER A 30 27.89 -31.48 16.34
C SER A 30 29.38 -31.70 16.66
N LYS A 31 30.27 -30.99 15.95
CA LYS A 31 31.72 -31.02 16.23
C LYS A 31 32.05 -30.43 17.61
N LEU A 32 31.46 -29.29 17.98
CA LEU A 32 31.66 -28.66 19.29
C LEU A 32 31.16 -29.57 20.43
N ILE A 33 30.00 -30.21 20.28
CA ILE A 33 29.47 -31.15 21.26
C ILE A 33 30.42 -32.34 21.45
N ASN A 34 30.98 -32.87 20.35
CA ASN A 34 31.94 -33.96 20.43
C ASN A 34 33.25 -33.53 21.12
N GLN A 35 33.73 -32.31 20.87
CA GLN A 35 34.90 -31.74 21.55
C GLN A 35 34.65 -31.52 23.05
N LEU A 36 33.44 -31.07 23.40
CA LEU A 36 33.02 -30.87 24.78
C LEU A 36 32.98 -32.19 25.55
N LYS A 37 32.51 -33.28 24.92
CA LYS A 37 32.56 -34.64 25.49
C LYS A 37 33.97 -35.19 25.68
N GLN A 38 34.93 -34.75 24.88
CA GLN A 38 36.32 -35.24 24.90
C GLN A 38 37.25 -34.40 25.80
N THR A 39 36.82 -33.20 26.17
CA THR A 39 37.61 -32.26 26.97
C THR A 39 37.39 -32.49 28.46
N ALA A 40 38.47 -32.66 29.22
CA ALA A 40 38.44 -32.78 30.68
C ALA A 40 38.80 -31.48 31.43
N ASP A 41 39.22 -30.44 30.70
CA ASP A 41 39.58 -29.13 31.26
C ASP A 41 38.33 -28.25 31.47
N ALA A 42 38.15 -27.77 32.70
CA ALA A 42 37.03 -26.94 33.14
C ALA A 42 37.00 -25.55 32.45
N THR A 43 38.15 -25.00 32.10
CA THR A 43 38.20 -23.68 31.43
C THR A 43 37.88 -23.80 29.94
N ALA A 44 38.38 -24.85 29.29
CA ALA A 44 38.08 -25.14 27.89
C ALA A 44 36.59 -25.52 27.68
N THR A 45 35.98 -26.24 28.62
CA THR A 45 34.54 -26.55 28.58
C THR A 45 33.68 -25.29 28.63
N GLN A 46 33.95 -24.35 29.56
CA GLN A 46 33.23 -23.06 29.61
C GLN A 46 33.34 -22.28 28.29
N GLY A 47 34.52 -22.25 27.67
CA GLY A 47 34.72 -21.58 26.38
C GLY A 47 33.95 -22.25 25.23
N LEU A 48 33.87 -23.58 25.22
CA LEU A 48 33.09 -24.34 24.24
C LEU A 48 31.58 -24.16 24.43
N GLU A 49 31.10 -24.12 25.68
CA GLU A 49 29.69 -23.84 26.01
C GLU A 49 29.28 -22.44 25.55
N ALA A 50 30.10 -21.42 25.78
CA ALA A 50 29.82 -20.06 25.29
C ALA A 50 29.73 -20.00 23.76
N ARG A 51 30.60 -20.74 23.05
CA ARG A 51 30.54 -20.85 21.58
C ARG A 51 29.30 -21.59 21.11
N LEU A 52 28.88 -22.62 21.83
CA LEU A 52 27.66 -23.38 21.53
C LEU A 52 26.43 -22.49 21.66
N ALA A 53 26.33 -21.70 22.73
CA ALA A 53 25.22 -20.76 22.93
C ALA A 53 25.13 -19.70 21.82
N LEU A 54 26.26 -19.14 21.38
CA LEU A 54 26.29 -18.22 20.23
C LEU A 54 25.83 -18.89 18.94
N LEU A 55 26.20 -20.15 18.74
CA LEU A 55 25.86 -20.92 17.56
C LEU A 55 24.37 -21.30 17.54
N ASP A 56 23.79 -21.65 18.69
CA ASP A 56 22.35 -21.90 18.87
C ASP A 56 21.53 -20.64 18.59
N ALA A 57 21.98 -19.47 19.04
CA ALA A 57 21.33 -18.18 18.72
C ALA A 57 21.33 -17.90 17.21
N ARG A 58 22.44 -18.20 16.52
CA ARG A 58 22.53 -18.06 15.06
C ARG A 58 21.62 -19.04 14.33
N GLN A 59 21.49 -20.27 14.83
CA GLN A 59 20.60 -21.27 14.25
C GLN A 59 19.14 -20.77 14.27
N LEU A 60 18.67 -20.26 15.41
CA LEU A 60 17.33 -19.70 15.55
C LEU A 60 17.09 -18.53 14.57
N GLN A 61 18.10 -17.67 14.39
CA GLN A 61 18.01 -16.57 13.42
C GLN A 61 17.87 -17.07 11.99
N LEU A 62 18.67 -18.08 11.58
CA LEU A 62 18.59 -18.67 10.24
C LEU A 62 17.24 -19.36 10.00
N GLU A 63 16.71 -20.08 10.98
CA GLU A 63 15.38 -20.69 10.90
C GLU A 63 14.28 -19.64 10.71
N SER A 64 14.34 -18.54 11.46
CA SER A 64 13.42 -17.39 11.30
C SER A 64 13.53 -16.77 9.91
N ASP A 65 14.73 -16.56 9.38
CA ASP A 65 14.95 -15.99 8.04
C ASP A 65 14.40 -16.89 6.93
N ILE A 66 14.53 -18.21 7.09
CA ILE A 66 13.95 -19.20 6.17
C ILE A 66 12.42 -19.11 6.18
N GLN A 67 11.80 -19.00 7.35
CA GLN A 67 10.34 -18.85 7.48
C GLN A 67 9.84 -17.58 6.78
N LEU A 68 10.46 -16.43 7.07
CA LEU A 68 10.12 -15.16 6.44
C LEU A 68 10.28 -15.20 4.91
N THR A 69 11.35 -15.85 4.42
CA THR A 69 11.56 -16.05 2.98
C THR A 69 10.51 -16.99 2.38
N GLY A 70 10.10 -18.03 3.12
CA GLY A 70 9.04 -18.96 2.75
C GLY A 70 7.68 -18.26 2.60
N GLU A 71 7.30 -17.42 3.55
CA GLU A 71 6.07 -16.63 3.49
C GLU A 71 6.02 -15.71 2.26
N GLN A 72 7.15 -15.11 1.89
CA GLN A 72 7.27 -14.28 0.69
C GLN A 72 7.06 -15.07 -0.61
N LEU A 73 7.49 -16.33 -0.63
CA LEU A 73 7.30 -17.24 -1.77
C LEU A 73 5.88 -17.80 -1.86
N THR A 74 5.22 -18.04 -0.72
CA THR A 74 3.83 -18.53 -0.66
C THR A 74 2.79 -17.41 -0.76
N SER A 75 3.22 -16.14 -0.76
CA SER A 75 2.33 -15.00 -0.95
C SER A 75 1.48 -15.16 -2.22
N PRO A 76 0.16 -14.90 -2.19
CA PRO A 76 -0.73 -15.02 -3.34
C PRO A 76 -0.23 -14.25 -4.57
N ALA A 77 0.46 -13.13 -4.35
CA ALA A 77 1.08 -12.34 -5.40
C ALA A 77 2.17 -13.12 -6.17
N ALA A 78 2.96 -13.95 -5.49
CA ALA A 78 3.98 -14.78 -6.12
C ALA A 78 3.36 -15.89 -7.00
N GLY A 79 2.24 -16.48 -6.56
CA GLY A 79 1.50 -17.48 -7.33
C GLY A 79 0.87 -16.94 -8.63
N VAL A 80 0.34 -15.70 -8.59
CA VAL A 80 -0.20 -15.02 -9.78
C VAL A 80 0.91 -14.70 -10.78
N ILE A 81 2.07 -14.22 -10.31
CA ILE A 81 3.22 -13.91 -11.16
C ILE A 81 3.79 -15.17 -11.82
N ALA A 82 3.96 -16.27 -11.06
CA ALA A 82 4.42 -17.54 -11.60
C ALA A 82 3.48 -18.12 -12.68
N SER A 83 2.17 -17.90 -12.54
CA SER A 83 1.18 -18.33 -13.53
C SER A 83 1.27 -17.56 -14.85
N THR A 84 1.76 -16.31 -14.84
CA THR A 84 2.01 -15.52 -16.05
C THR A 84 3.36 -15.81 -16.72
N ALA A 85 4.27 -16.50 -16.03
CA ALA A 85 5.59 -16.87 -16.53
C ALA A 85 5.63 -18.23 -17.25
N ALA A 86 4.47 -18.91 -17.36
CA ALA A 86 4.38 -20.12 -18.16
C ALA A 86 4.69 -19.81 -19.64
N PRO A 87 5.48 -20.65 -20.34
CA PRO A 87 5.68 -20.50 -21.77
C PRO A 87 4.32 -20.54 -22.49
N PRO A 88 4.13 -19.82 -23.61
CA PRO A 88 2.87 -19.87 -24.33
C PRO A 88 2.57 -21.31 -24.70
N VAL A 89 1.45 -21.84 -24.19
CA VAL A 89 0.90 -23.18 -24.48
C VAL A 89 0.72 -23.47 -25.97
N PHE A 90 0.88 -22.47 -26.83
CA PHE A 90 0.81 -22.57 -28.29
C PHE A 90 2.11 -23.01 -28.97
N ALA A 91 3.22 -23.20 -28.23
CA ALA A 91 4.51 -23.54 -28.83
C ALA A 91 4.61 -24.96 -29.42
N GLY A 92 3.57 -25.80 -29.30
CA GLY A 92 3.58 -27.20 -29.73
C GLY A 92 2.43 -27.63 -30.65
N LEU A 93 1.53 -26.73 -31.05
CA LEU A 93 0.40 -27.08 -31.92
C LEU A 93 0.79 -26.92 -33.40
N GLY A 94 0.59 -27.96 -34.21
CA GLY A 94 0.79 -27.85 -35.65
C GLY A 94 -0.18 -26.82 -36.25
N SER A 95 0.19 -26.13 -37.33
CA SER A 95 -0.65 -25.06 -37.93
C SER A 95 -2.10 -25.50 -38.23
N LYS A 96 -2.31 -26.79 -38.52
CA LYS A 96 -3.65 -27.38 -38.74
C LYS A 96 -4.47 -27.52 -37.45
N GLU A 97 -3.83 -27.83 -36.32
CA GLU A 97 -4.49 -27.95 -35.02
C GLU A 97 -4.88 -26.56 -34.48
N VAL A 98 -4.00 -25.56 -34.66
CA VAL A 98 -4.29 -24.16 -34.31
C VAL A 98 -5.48 -23.63 -35.12
N MET A 99 -5.53 -23.92 -36.43
CA MET A 99 -6.64 -23.52 -37.28
C MET A 99 -7.95 -24.20 -36.85
N THR A 100 -7.90 -25.50 -36.56
CA THR A 100 -9.09 -26.27 -36.14
C THR A 100 -9.62 -25.79 -34.80
N LEU A 101 -8.76 -25.57 -33.81
CA LEU A 101 -9.15 -25.07 -32.49
C LEU A 101 -9.71 -23.64 -32.56
N SER A 102 -9.14 -22.79 -33.42
CA SER A 102 -9.60 -21.41 -33.62
C SER A 102 -10.99 -21.38 -34.26
N VAL A 103 -11.21 -22.16 -35.33
CA VAL A 103 -12.52 -22.25 -35.99
C VAL A 103 -13.56 -22.81 -35.02
N LEU A 104 -13.21 -23.85 -34.26
CA LEU A 104 -14.12 -24.45 -33.29
C LEU A 104 -14.49 -23.48 -32.16
N SER A 105 -13.53 -22.70 -31.66
CA SER A 105 -13.76 -21.68 -30.62
C SER A 105 -14.64 -20.54 -31.13
N ILE A 106 -14.42 -20.09 -32.37
CA ILE A 106 -15.25 -19.06 -32.99
C ILE A 106 -16.70 -19.53 -33.14
N VAL A 107 -16.91 -20.76 -33.60
CA VAL A 107 -18.26 -21.31 -33.83
C VAL A 107 -18.98 -21.67 -32.52
N LEU A 108 -18.30 -22.28 -31.55
CA LEU A 108 -18.94 -22.77 -30.32
C LEU A 108 -19.08 -21.70 -29.24
N VAL A 109 -18.19 -20.70 -29.20
CA VAL A 109 -18.16 -19.71 -28.11
C VAL A 109 -18.55 -18.34 -28.63
N PHE A 110 -17.83 -17.82 -29.64
CA PHE A 110 -18.00 -16.43 -30.06
C PHE A 110 -19.28 -16.20 -30.87
N PHE A 111 -19.66 -17.15 -31.74
CA PHE A 111 -20.87 -17.04 -32.55
C PHE A 111 -22.17 -16.95 -31.71
N PRO A 112 -22.46 -17.86 -30.76
CA PRO A 112 -23.68 -17.75 -29.95
C PRO A 112 -23.67 -16.49 -29.06
N LEU A 113 -22.49 -16.06 -28.58
CA LEU A 113 -22.34 -14.84 -27.79
C LEU A 113 -22.66 -13.60 -28.63
N ALA A 114 -22.14 -13.51 -29.86
CA ALA A 114 -22.41 -12.42 -30.78
C ALA A 114 -23.89 -12.35 -31.19
N VAL A 115 -24.52 -13.49 -31.47
CA VAL A 115 -25.96 -13.56 -31.77
C VAL A 115 -26.80 -13.12 -30.56
N GLY A 116 -26.42 -13.53 -29.35
CA GLY A 116 -27.06 -13.10 -28.12
C GLY A 116 -26.95 -11.59 -27.90
N ALA A 117 -25.76 -11.03 -28.07
CA ALA A 117 -25.51 -9.59 -27.94
C ALA A 117 -26.28 -8.78 -29.00
N ALA A 118 -26.30 -9.23 -30.26
CA ALA A 118 -27.06 -8.58 -31.32
C ALA A 118 -28.56 -8.57 -31.03
N ARG A 119 -29.14 -9.69 -30.56
CA ARG A 119 -30.56 -9.74 -30.16
C ARG A 119 -30.86 -8.87 -28.95
N ALA A 120 -29.96 -8.81 -27.96
CA ALA A 120 -30.12 -7.95 -26.80
C ALA A 120 -30.08 -6.46 -27.19
N ALA A 121 -29.20 -6.08 -28.12
CA ALA A 121 -29.11 -4.72 -28.64
C ALA A 121 -30.38 -4.31 -29.40
N LEU A 122 -30.91 -5.17 -30.27
CA LEU A 122 -32.17 -4.92 -30.99
C LEU A 122 -33.37 -4.81 -30.04
N LYS A 123 -33.45 -5.65 -29.01
CA LYS A 123 -34.50 -5.56 -27.99
C LYS A 123 -34.40 -4.28 -27.16
N LYS A 124 -33.19 -3.80 -26.89
CA LYS A 124 -32.94 -2.55 -26.16
C LYS A 124 -33.24 -1.31 -27.02
N ALA A 125 -33.03 -1.38 -28.33
CA ALA A 125 -33.37 -0.30 -29.26
C ALA A 125 -34.89 -0.06 -29.36
N ASN A 126 -35.70 -1.10 -29.13
CA ASN A 126 -37.17 -1.00 -29.07
C ASN A 126 -37.72 -0.61 -27.69
N ARG A 127 -36.86 -0.30 -26.70
CA ARG A 127 -37.33 0.24 -25.42
C ARG A 127 -37.60 1.74 -25.60
N PRO A 128 -38.79 2.25 -25.24
CA PRO A 128 -39.02 3.68 -25.21
C PRO A 128 -37.99 4.34 -24.29
N GLY A 129 -37.45 5.48 -24.72
CA GLY A 129 -36.48 6.27 -23.96
C GLY A 129 -37.03 6.72 -22.60
N PRO A 130 -36.19 7.29 -21.72
CA PRO A 130 -36.62 7.76 -20.40
C PRO A 130 -37.87 8.64 -20.52
N PRO A 131 -38.89 8.45 -19.67
CA PRO A 131 -40.12 9.24 -19.76
C PRO A 131 -39.81 10.73 -19.57
N ALA A 132 -40.51 11.60 -20.30
CA ALA A 132 -40.36 13.05 -20.21
C ALA A 132 -40.44 13.60 -18.77
N ALA A 133 -41.15 12.89 -17.89
CA ALA A 133 -41.22 13.18 -16.46
C ALA A 133 -39.84 13.19 -15.75
N ALA A 134 -38.92 12.30 -16.14
CA ALA A 134 -37.57 12.25 -15.56
C ALA A 134 -36.75 13.51 -15.91
N PHE A 135 -36.96 14.06 -17.12
CA PHE A 135 -36.32 15.30 -17.54
C PHE A 135 -36.89 16.51 -16.79
N MET A 136 -38.20 16.55 -16.58
CA MET A 136 -38.86 17.61 -15.81
C MET A 136 -38.40 17.60 -14.34
N GLU A 137 -38.28 16.42 -13.73
CA GLU A 137 -37.76 16.27 -12.36
C GLU A 137 -36.31 16.76 -12.25
N THR A 138 -35.45 16.44 -13.23
CA THR A 138 -34.08 16.97 -13.24
C THR A 138 -34.03 18.49 -13.40
N ALA A 139 -34.90 19.08 -14.21
CA ALA A 139 -34.97 20.53 -14.38
C ALA A 139 -35.39 21.22 -13.07
N GLN A 140 -36.40 20.70 -12.38
CA GLN A 140 -36.84 21.23 -11.08
C GLN A 140 -35.74 21.12 -10.01
N ARG A 141 -35.00 20.01 -9.98
CA ARG A 141 -33.85 19.87 -9.05
C ARG A 141 -32.76 20.90 -9.33
N LEU A 142 -32.50 21.22 -10.59
CA LEU A 142 -31.52 22.25 -10.96
C LEU A 142 -31.98 23.65 -10.55
N GLU A 143 -33.25 23.98 -10.77
CA GLU A 143 -33.85 25.25 -10.33
C GLU A 143 -33.81 25.41 -8.80
N HIS A 144 -34.08 24.35 -8.06
CA HIS A 144 -33.95 24.36 -6.59
C HIS A 144 -32.49 24.52 -6.13
N LEU A 145 -31.52 23.94 -6.86
CA LEU A 145 -30.10 24.12 -6.56
C LEU A 145 -29.66 25.56 -6.82
N GLU A 146 -30.10 26.17 -7.92
CA GLU A 146 -29.84 27.58 -8.24
C GLU A 146 -30.35 28.50 -7.12
N ALA A 147 -31.62 28.35 -6.72
CA ALA A 147 -32.19 29.13 -5.62
C ALA A 147 -31.47 28.90 -4.26
N SER A 148 -31.01 27.67 -4.01
CA SER A 148 -30.25 27.35 -2.79
C SER A 148 -28.87 28.02 -2.80
N VAL A 149 -28.21 28.07 -3.96
CA VAL A 149 -26.91 28.72 -4.14
C VAL A 149 -27.04 30.23 -3.97
N ASP A 150 -28.07 30.85 -4.56
CA ASP A 150 -28.35 32.28 -4.41
C ASP A 150 -28.60 32.66 -2.95
N ALA A 151 -29.36 31.85 -2.21
CA ALA A 151 -29.59 32.07 -0.79
C ALA A 151 -28.30 31.97 0.04
N ILE A 152 -27.42 31.00 -0.28
CA ILE A 152 -26.12 30.85 0.37
C ILE A 152 -25.24 32.07 0.10
N ALA A 153 -25.25 32.61 -1.13
CA ALA A 153 -24.46 33.78 -1.48
C ALA A 153 -24.82 35.01 -0.62
N ILE A 154 -26.12 35.27 -0.43
CA ILE A 154 -26.62 36.37 0.41
C ILE A 154 -26.25 36.15 1.89
N GLU A 155 -26.39 34.92 2.39
CA GLU A 155 -26.08 34.63 3.78
C GLU A 155 -24.57 34.77 4.07
N ILE A 156 -23.70 34.39 3.12
CA ILE A 156 -22.25 34.60 3.24
C ILE A 156 -21.90 36.09 3.28
N GLU A 157 -22.51 36.91 2.42
CA GLU A 157 -22.32 38.36 2.44
C GLU A 157 -22.71 38.93 3.80
N ARG A 158 -23.89 38.59 4.31
CA ARG A 158 -24.39 39.02 5.62
C ARG A 158 -23.50 38.56 6.78
N ILE A 159 -23.02 37.31 6.77
CA ILE A 159 -22.10 36.78 7.79
C ILE A 159 -20.79 37.56 7.75
N SER A 160 -20.27 37.85 6.56
CA SER A 160 -19.03 38.60 6.39
C SER A 160 -19.16 40.03 6.94
N GLU A 161 -20.30 40.68 6.72
CA GLU A 161 -20.61 42.00 7.27
C GLU A 161 -20.76 41.96 8.80
N GLY A 162 -21.43 40.94 9.34
CA GLY A 162 -21.53 40.72 10.79
C GLY A 162 -20.17 40.54 11.45
N GLN A 163 -19.28 39.74 10.85
CA GLN A 163 -17.90 39.55 11.33
C GLN A 163 -17.09 40.84 11.24
N ARG A 164 -17.23 41.60 10.15
CA ARG A 164 -16.58 42.91 9.99
C ARG A 164 -17.06 43.90 11.05
N PHE A 165 -18.35 43.91 11.36
CA PHE A 165 -18.93 44.76 12.38
C PHE A 165 -18.43 44.42 13.78
N VAL A 166 -18.41 43.13 14.15
CA VAL A 166 -17.86 42.66 15.45
C VAL A 166 -16.38 43.00 15.57
N THR A 167 -15.59 42.81 14.51
CA THR A 167 -14.16 43.16 14.50
C THR A 167 -13.97 44.66 14.71
N LYS A 168 -14.77 45.50 14.05
CA LYS A 168 -14.73 46.96 14.24
C LYS A 168 -15.09 47.35 15.68
N LEU A 169 -16.13 46.77 16.27
CA LEU A 169 -16.50 47.01 17.67
C LEU A 169 -15.42 46.60 18.68
N LEU A 170 -14.78 45.44 18.46
CA LEU A 170 -13.65 45.00 19.29
C LEU A 170 -12.46 45.95 19.17
N SER A 171 -12.17 46.48 17.98
CA SER A 171 -11.08 47.43 17.77
C SER A 171 -11.35 48.82 18.38
N GLU A 172 -12.61 49.28 18.38
CA GLU A 172 -13.02 50.55 18.98
C GLU A 172 -13.10 50.48 20.52
N SER A 173 -13.30 49.29 21.10
CA SER A 173 -13.36 49.08 22.55
C SER A 173 -11.99 49.02 23.25
N GLN A 174 -10.88 49.18 22.53
CA GLN A 174 -9.53 49.21 23.11
C GLN A 174 -9.12 50.66 23.47
N PRO A 175 -9.10 51.06 24.76
CA PRO A 175 -8.71 52.42 25.15
C PRO A 175 -7.21 52.66 24.94
N ALA A 176 -6.87 53.83 24.39
CA ALA A 176 -5.50 54.28 24.11
C ALA A 176 -4.61 54.30 25.38
N PRO A 177 -3.30 53.97 25.28
CA PRO A 177 -2.39 54.01 26.41
C PRO A 177 -2.17 55.46 26.89
N MET A 178 -2.43 55.69 28.18
CA MET A 178 -2.18 56.96 28.86
C MET A 178 -0.66 57.25 28.93
N LEU A 179 -0.25 58.37 28.34
CA LEU A 179 1.07 58.97 28.49
C LEU A 179 1.24 59.59 29.89
N GLY A 180 2.28 59.19 30.61
CA GLY A 180 2.97 60.03 31.60
C GLY A 180 2.87 59.62 33.07
N ALA A 181 3.94 59.01 33.59
CA ALA A 181 4.35 59.10 34.99
C ALA A 181 5.89 59.03 35.03
N GLY A 182 6.51 60.01 35.70
CA GLY A 182 7.90 60.41 35.47
C GLY A 182 8.98 59.59 36.16
N GLN A 183 10.21 59.75 35.67
CA GLN A 183 11.41 59.48 36.46
C GLN A 183 12.43 60.59 36.14
N ARG A 184 12.71 61.43 37.15
CA ARG A 184 13.80 62.41 37.12
C ARG A 184 15.12 61.67 37.26
N THR A 185 16.08 61.92 36.37
CA THR A 185 17.47 61.44 36.46
C THR A 185 18.33 62.45 37.23
N PRO A 186 19.00 62.09 38.34
CA PRO A 186 20.14 62.88 38.82
C PRO A 186 21.40 62.50 38.03
N GLU A 187 22.07 63.51 37.47
CA GLU A 187 23.44 63.41 36.97
C GLU A 187 24.40 63.15 38.15
N THR A 188 25.24 62.12 38.03
CA THR A 188 26.44 61.97 38.86
C THR A 188 27.66 62.34 38.02
N VAL A 189 28.20 63.52 38.29
CA VAL A 189 29.44 64.06 37.72
C VAL A 189 30.66 63.31 38.28
N ARG A 190 31.61 63.06 37.39
CA ARG A 190 32.89 62.36 37.57
C ARG A 190 33.88 63.11 38.48
N GLY A 191 34.31 62.43 39.55
CA GLY A 191 35.69 62.30 40.07
C GLY A 191 36.52 63.53 40.46
N SER A 192 36.98 63.58 41.72
CA SER A 192 38.40 63.77 42.11
C SER A 192 38.59 63.34 43.57
#